data_AF-A0A673B2Z4-F1
#
_entry.id   AF-A0A673B2Z4-F1
#
_cell.length_a   1.000
_cell.length_b   1.000
_cell.length_c   1.000
_cell.angle_alpha   90.00
_cell.angle_beta   90.00
_cell.angle_gamma   90.00
#
_symmetry.space_group_name_H-M   'P 1'
#
loop_
_entity.id
_entity.type
_entity.pdbx_description
1 polymer ?
#
loop_
_entity_poly.entity_id
_entity_poly.type
_entity_poly.pdbx_seq_one_letter_code
_entity_poly.pdbx_strand_id
1 'polypeptide(L)'
;MGLPTLEFSDSFLDSPDFRERLKCHEIELERTNKFIKELIKDGNMLISALKNLSAAVQKFSQSLQEFQFECIGDAETDDEVNIAQSFKEFSQLLTTVEEERRRLIQNADDVLITPLEKFRKEQIGAAKEGKKKFDKETEKYYSTLERHLNLSSRKKETYLQEADTQIDKERQLFYDASLEYVFKIQEVQEKKKFEFVEPLLAFLQGLFTFYHEGYELAHEFEPYKQQLQFNLQNTRNNFVSTKQEVEKLMKRIRSADQDYKPPGQWTMEGFLYIQEKRPLGCTWTRHYCTYEKGSKTFTMSNTENKSAGKQVPEMFKLKSCIRRKTDSIDKRFCFDIEVVERHGVMTLQALSESNRRLWLEAMDGKEPVRNSAPGGTIVNLNLQLIVMYSIKISTDHTGINTMGLYRIGGVNSKVQKLMSTVFCDTYRNTFSLMSICCFSESDDQNYRVCAVHALVHKLPERNREMLELLIKHLVTVSAQNQFNLMTVSNLGVIFGPTLMRSQEETVAAMMNIKFQNIVVEILIENFTKVLFWFWVCSEFGCTISPILSTFISYFNDAKAMYSCEAEHSHELSFPQGALFSNVYPSVEPGWLQATYEGRTGLIPENYVVFL
;
A
#
# COMPACT_ATOMS: atom_id res chain seq x y z
N MET A 1 54.43 -26.11 -37.69
CA MET A 1 55.56 -27.03 -37.47
C MET A 1 56.14 -26.75 -36.08
N GLY A 2 56.44 -27.79 -35.31
CA GLY A 2 57.07 -27.64 -33.98
C GLY A 2 58.51 -27.14 -34.07
N LEU A 3 59.11 -26.79 -32.93
CA LEU A 3 60.53 -26.46 -32.87
C LEU A 3 61.36 -27.68 -33.29
N PRO A 4 62.44 -27.48 -34.07
CA PRO A 4 63.31 -28.58 -34.46
C PRO A 4 64.06 -29.13 -33.23
N THR A 5 64.27 -30.44 -33.16
CA THR A 5 64.93 -31.07 -32.01
C THR A 5 66.37 -30.58 -31.83
N LEU A 6 66.77 -30.33 -30.58
CA LEU A 6 68.16 -30.05 -30.22
C LEU A 6 68.79 -31.32 -29.65
N GLU A 7 69.58 -32.02 -30.47
CA GLU A 7 70.31 -33.20 -30.03
C GLU A 7 71.64 -32.81 -29.39
N PHE A 8 72.00 -33.48 -28.29
CA PHE A 8 73.31 -33.26 -27.64
C PHE A 8 74.47 -33.63 -28.58
N SER A 9 74.32 -34.65 -29.42
CA SER A 9 75.35 -35.05 -30.40
C SER A 9 75.69 -33.94 -31.39
N ASP A 10 74.71 -33.13 -31.78
CA ASP A 10 74.91 -32.06 -32.75
C ASP A 10 75.63 -30.85 -32.14
N SER A 11 75.43 -30.65 -30.83
CA SER A 11 76.08 -29.59 -30.05
C SER A 11 77.60 -29.79 -29.90
N PHE A 12 78.06 -31.04 -30.05
CA PHE A 12 79.47 -31.40 -30.08
C PHE A 12 80.13 -31.04 -31.42
N LEU A 13 79.41 -31.22 -32.53
CA LEU A 13 79.90 -30.89 -33.87
C LEU A 13 79.89 -29.38 -34.15
N ASP A 14 79.05 -28.64 -33.42
CA ASP A 14 78.81 -27.21 -33.60
C ASP A 14 78.53 -26.79 -35.06
N SER A 15 77.72 -27.61 -35.74
CA SER A 15 77.44 -27.40 -37.16
C SER A 15 76.59 -26.13 -37.40
N PRO A 16 76.67 -25.53 -38.59
CA PRO A 16 75.78 -24.42 -38.97
C PRO A 16 74.29 -24.77 -38.79
N ASP A 17 73.90 -26.00 -39.11
CA ASP A 17 72.52 -26.48 -38.95
C ASP A 17 72.11 -26.57 -37.48
N PHE A 18 73.03 -27.01 -36.59
CA PHE A 18 72.80 -26.98 -35.14
C PHE A 18 72.60 -25.54 -34.65
N ARG A 19 73.46 -24.61 -35.07
CA ARG A 19 73.36 -23.19 -34.71
C ARG A 19 72.05 -22.56 -35.19
N GLU A 20 71.56 -22.94 -36.37
CA GLU A 20 70.26 -22.48 -36.87
C GLU A 20 69.09 -23.03 -36.04
N ARG A 21 69.12 -24.32 -35.68
CA ARG A 21 68.13 -24.90 -34.75
C ARG A 21 68.18 -24.23 -33.39
N LEU A 22 69.36 -24.04 -32.81
CA LEU A 22 69.56 -23.35 -31.53
C LEU A 22 68.97 -21.94 -31.56
N LYS A 23 69.23 -21.18 -32.63
CA LYS A 23 68.67 -19.85 -32.83
C LYS A 23 67.13 -19.85 -32.89
N CYS A 24 66.51 -20.87 -33.47
CA CYS A 24 65.05 -21.01 -33.44
C CYS A 24 64.51 -21.13 -32.00
N HIS A 25 65.18 -21.92 -31.16
CA HIS A 25 64.82 -22.04 -29.73
C HIS A 25 65.05 -20.74 -28.96
N GLU A 26 66.14 -20.02 -29.23
CA GLU A 26 66.41 -18.72 -28.61
C GLU A 26 65.32 -17.68 -28.92
N ILE A 27 64.86 -17.64 -30.18
CA ILE A 27 63.78 -16.74 -30.60
C ILE A 27 62.48 -17.09 -29.89
N GLU A 28 62.15 -18.38 -29.76
CA GLU A 28 60.95 -18.81 -29.04
C GLU A 28 61.05 -18.46 -27.55
N LEU A 29 62.21 -18.68 -26.92
CA LEU A 29 62.45 -18.34 -25.53
C LEU A 29 62.25 -16.83 -25.26
N GLU A 30 62.71 -15.96 -26.15
CA GLU A 30 62.53 -14.51 -25.99
C GLU A 30 61.07 -14.08 -26.20
N ARG A 31 60.37 -14.70 -27.16
CA ARG A 31 58.92 -14.49 -27.35
C ARG A 31 58.14 -14.90 -26.12
N THR A 32 58.45 -16.07 -25.56
CA THR A 32 57.85 -16.58 -24.33
C THR A 32 58.13 -15.63 -23.16
N ASN A 33 59.38 -15.21 -22.94
CA ASN A 33 59.74 -14.23 -21.91
C ASN A 33 58.92 -12.93 -22.01
N LYS A 34 58.76 -12.39 -23.22
CA LYS A 34 57.96 -11.17 -23.45
C LYS A 34 56.48 -11.41 -23.14
N PHE A 35 55.93 -12.54 -23.59
CA PHE A 35 54.55 -12.91 -23.34
C PHE A 35 54.25 -13.04 -21.84
N ILE A 36 55.08 -13.78 -21.09
CA ILE A 36 54.92 -13.95 -19.64
C ILE A 36 54.97 -12.60 -18.92
N LYS A 37 55.86 -11.69 -19.35
CA LYS A 37 55.97 -10.36 -18.77
C LYS A 37 54.69 -9.54 -18.96
N GLU A 38 54.08 -9.56 -20.14
CA GLU A 38 52.81 -8.88 -20.37
C GLU A 38 51.66 -9.57 -19.61
N LEU A 39 51.64 -10.91 -19.54
CA LEU A 39 50.63 -11.64 -18.78
C LEU A 39 50.67 -11.30 -17.28
N ILE A 40 51.86 -11.20 -16.69
CA ILE A 40 52.04 -10.76 -15.29
C ILE A 40 51.50 -9.34 -15.10
N LYS A 41 51.78 -8.44 -16.04
CA LYS A 41 51.30 -7.06 -16.00
C LYS A 41 49.77 -7.01 -16.07
N ASP A 42 49.16 -7.75 -16.98
CA ASP A 42 47.71 -7.82 -17.13
C ASP A 42 47.05 -8.47 -15.90
N GLY A 43 47.66 -9.51 -15.34
CA GLY A 43 47.22 -10.14 -14.08
C GLY A 43 47.25 -9.15 -12.90
N ASN A 44 48.30 -8.36 -12.78
CA ASN A 44 48.37 -7.29 -11.77
C ASN A 44 47.29 -6.22 -11.96
N MET A 45 47.01 -5.83 -13.21
CA MET A 45 45.92 -4.90 -13.52
C MET A 45 44.55 -5.48 -13.13
N LEU A 46 44.31 -6.76 -13.41
CA LEU A 46 43.10 -7.47 -12.99
C LEU A 46 42.96 -7.48 -11.46
N ILE A 47 44.01 -7.87 -10.73
CA ILE A 47 44.01 -7.89 -9.26
C ILE A 47 43.74 -6.48 -8.71
N SER A 48 44.34 -5.44 -9.30
CA SER A 48 44.09 -4.06 -8.91
C SER A 48 42.64 -3.64 -9.15
N ALA A 49 42.03 -4.05 -10.26
CA ALA A 49 40.63 -3.76 -10.55
C ALA A 49 39.69 -4.46 -9.55
N LEU A 50 39.98 -5.72 -9.20
CA LEU A 50 39.24 -6.46 -8.18
C LEU A 50 39.35 -5.79 -6.79
N LYS A 51 40.54 -5.31 -6.41
CA LYS A 51 40.74 -4.53 -5.18
C LYS A 51 39.89 -3.26 -5.14
N ASN A 52 39.87 -2.51 -6.24
CA ASN A 52 39.07 -1.28 -6.35
C ASN A 52 37.56 -1.55 -6.24
N LEU A 53 37.09 -2.61 -6.92
CA LEU A 53 35.70 -3.04 -6.80
C LEU A 53 35.36 -3.43 -5.36
N SER A 54 36.22 -4.22 -4.71
CA SER A 54 35.99 -4.64 -3.33
C SER A 54 35.91 -3.47 -2.35
N ALA A 55 36.83 -2.50 -2.49
CA ALA A 55 36.81 -1.28 -1.69
C ALA A 55 35.53 -0.45 -1.91
N ALA A 56 35.05 -0.36 -3.16
CA ALA A 56 33.83 0.36 -3.48
C ALA A 56 32.58 -0.30 -2.87
N VAL A 57 32.45 -1.63 -2.98
CA VAL A 57 31.33 -2.37 -2.41
C VAL A 57 31.35 -2.31 -0.88
N GLN A 58 32.52 -2.47 -0.26
CA GLN A 58 32.65 -2.37 1.19
C GLN A 58 32.25 -0.99 1.72
N LYS A 59 32.66 0.09 1.03
CA LYS A 59 32.27 1.46 1.40
C LYS A 59 30.76 1.67 1.27
N PHE A 60 30.14 1.16 0.20
CA PHE A 60 28.69 1.26 0.01
C PHE A 60 27.93 0.47 1.08
N SER A 61 28.40 -0.75 1.41
CA SER A 61 27.85 -1.56 2.49
C SER A 61 27.89 -0.83 3.83
N GLN A 62 29.01 -0.16 4.15
CA GLN A 62 29.13 0.63 5.37
C GLN A 62 28.10 1.77 5.41
N SER A 63 27.89 2.49 4.30
CA SER A 63 26.83 3.51 4.23
C SER A 63 25.43 2.95 4.49
N LEU A 64 25.14 1.72 4.06
CA LEU A 64 23.87 1.06 4.35
C LEU A 64 23.77 0.63 5.83
N GLN A 65 24.87 0.14 6.41
CA GLN A 65 24.93 -0.30 7.81
C GLN A 65 24.69 0.85 8.79
N GLU A 66 25.25 2.02 8.49
CA GLU A 66 25.19 3.22 9.33
C GLU A 66 23.90 4.03 9.12
N PHE A 67 23.06 3.64 8.15
CA PHE A 67 21.83 4.37 7.87
C PHE A 67 20.84 4.26 9.03
N GLN A 68 20.40 5.44 9.49
CA GLN A 68 19.37 5.63 10.50
C GLN A 68 18.62 6.93 10.17
N PHE A 69 17.31 6.98 10.45
CA PHE A 69 16.56 8.23 10.37
C PHE A 69 16.90 9.15 11.54
N GLU A 70 16.95 10.45 11.29
CA GLU A 70 17.03 11.43 12.37
C GLU A 70 15.68 11.44 13.11
N CYS A 71 15.68 11.07 14.40
CA CYS A 71 14.46 11.03 15.19
C CYS A 71 13.94 12.46 15.45
N ILE A 72 12.90 12.87 14.71
CA ILE A 72 12.21 14.14 14.91
C ILE A 72 10.95 13.87 15.76
N GLY A 73 11.13 13.66 17.06
CA GLY A 73 10.05 13.33 18.00
C GLY A 73 10.55 12.63 19.26
N ASP A 74 9.64 11.91 19.95
CA ASP A 74 9.97 11.16 21.17
C ASP A 74 10.54 9.76 20.86
N ALA A 75 10.24 9.18 19.70
CA ALA A 75 10.74 7.88 19.23
C ALA A 75 10.61 7.73 17.70
N GLU A 76 11.42 6.85 17.10
CA GLU A 76 11.27 6.41 15.70
C GLU A 76 9.96 5.61 15.51
N THR A 77 9.36 5.73 14.34
CA THR A 77 8.21 4.91 13.94
C THR A 77 8.63 3.48 13.56
N ASP A 78 7.71 2.53 13.69
CA ASP A 78 7.96 1.15 13.26
C ASP A 78 8.41 1.07 11.79
N ASP A 79 7.87 1.93 10.92
CA ASP A 79 8.26 2.01 9.51
C ASP A 79 9.71 2.48 9.32
N GLU A 80 10.15 3.50 10.05
CA GLU A 80 11.54 4.00 10.02
C GLU A 80 12.53 2.93 10.49
N VAL A 81 12.19 2.22 11.58
CA VAL A 81 12.98 1.10 12.09
C VAL A 81 13.07 -0.03 11.06
N ASN A 82 11.94 -0.38 10.42
CA ASN A 82 11.90 -1.44 9.40
C ASN A 82 12.71 -1.09 8.13
N ILE A 83 12.71 0.18 7.70
CA ILE A 83 13.51 0.64 6.57
C ILE A 83 15.00 0.57 6.92
N ALA A 84 15.41 1.07 8.09
CA ALA A 84 16.80 1.00 8.53
C ALA A 84 17.27 -0.45 8.69
N GLN A 85 16.44 -1.33 9.24
CA GLN A 85 16.73 -2.77 9.30
C GLN A 85 16.91 -3.35 7.90
N SER A 86 16.08 -2.95 6.93
CA SER A 86 16.22 -3.44 5.55
C SER A 86 17.58 -3.10 4.92
N PHE A 87 18.11 -1.90 5.21
CA PHE A 87 19.45 -1.52 4.75
C PHE A 87 20.55 -2.31 5.44
N LYS A 88 20.39 -2.65 6.72
CA LYS A 88 21.33 -3.52 7.44
C LYS A 88 21.36 -4.93 6.86
N GLU A 89 20.21 -5.52 6.50
CA GLU A 89 20.16 -6.83 5.84
C GLU A 89 20.89 -6.80 4.48
N PHE A 90 20.71 -5.74 3.68
CA PHE A 90 21.44 -5.56 2.42
C PHE A 90 22.95 -5.40 2.64
N SER A 91 23.35 -4.63 3.64
CA SER A 91 24.75 -4.46 4.03
C SER A 91 25.39 -5.80 4.42
N GLN A 92 24.70 -6.61 5.22
CA GLN A 92 25.23 -7.91 5.64
C GLN A 92 25.49 -8.81 4.44
N LEU A 93 24.53 -8.94 3.51
CA LEU A 93 24.74 -9.72 2.28
C LEU A 93 25.95 -9.22 1.48
N LEU A 94 26.04 -7.91 1.24
CA LEU A 94 27.15 -7.32 0.48
C LEU A 94 28.49 -7.55 1.18
N THR A 95 28.54 -7.41 2.50
CA THR A 95 29.76 -7.63 3.29
C THR A 95 30.23 -9.08 3.17
N THR A 96 29.33 -10.05 3.31
CA THR A 96 29.68 -11.48 3.22
C THR A 96 30.17 -11.85 1.82
N VAL A 97 29.51 -11.37 0.75
CA VAL A 97 29.97 -11.58 -0.63
C VAL A 97 31.37 -10.98 -0.85
N GLU A 98 31.64 -9.80 -0.29
CA GLU A 98 32.95 -9.16 -0.41
C GLU A 98 34.05 -9.83 0.41
N GLU A 99 33.72 -10.52 1.51
CA GLU A 99 34.67 -11.35 2.24
C GLU A 99 35.18 -12.53 1.41
N GLU A 100 34.32 -13.14 0.59
CA GLU A 100 34.72 -14.18 -0.38
C GLU A 100 35.61 -13.59 -1.48
N ARG A 101 35.26 -12.42 -2.03
CA ARG A 101 36.09 -11.73 -3.03
C ARG A 101 37.47 -11.38 -2.45
N ARG A 102 37.52 -10.94 -1.20
CA ARG A 102 38.77 -10.57 -0.52
C ARG A 102 39.71 -11.77 -0.38
N ARG A 103 39.18 -12.95 -0.04
CA ARG A 103 39.95 -14.21 0.00
C ARG A 103 40.56 -14.54 -1.36
N LEU A 104 39.77 -14.45 -2.43
CA LEU A 104 40.28 -14.61 -3.81
C LEU A 104 41.42 -13.62 -4.12
N ILE A 105 41.22 -12.33 -3.83
CA ILE A 105 42.20 -11.28 -4.10
C ILE A 105 43.50 -11.50 -3.31
N GLN A 106 43.38 -11.89 -2.03
CA GLN A 106 44.54 -12.06 -1.15
C GLN A 106 45.43 -13.22 -1.60
N ASN A 107 44.84 -14.28 -2.14
CA ASN A 107 45.57 -15.43 -2.66
C ASN A 107 46.03 -15.25 -4.11
N ALA A 108 45.51 -14.27 -4.85
CA ALA A 108 45.78 -14.13 -6.29
C ALA A 108 47.26 -13.85 -6.61
N ASP A 109 47.96 -13.11 -5.77
CA ASP A 109 49.40 -12.84 -5.99
C ASP A 109 50.23 -14.12 -5.85
N ASP A 110 50.02 -14.88 -4.78
CA ASP A 110 50.73 -16.11 -4.47
C ASP A 110 50.41 -17.24 -5.46
N VAL A 111 49.18 -17.29 -5.97
CA VAL A 111 48.71 -18.37 -6.84
C VAL A 111 48.97 -18.08 -8.33
N LEU A 112 48.95 -16.82 -8.76
CA LEU A 112 49.11 -16.45 -10.17
C LEU A 112 50.41 -15.70 -10.45
N ILE A 113 50.66 -14.59 -9.75
CA ILE A 113 51.73 -13.65 -10.10
C ILE A 113 53.10 -14.22 -9.73
N THR A 114 53.27 -14.64 -8.47
CA THR A 114 54.52 -15.14 -7.93
C THR A 114 55.05 -16.36 -8.70
N PRO A 115 54.24 -17.38 -9.03
CA PRO A 115 54.71 -18.53 -9.83
C PRO A 115 55.17 -18.14 -11.24
N LEU A 116 54.45 -17.25 -11.92
CA LEU A 116 54.83 -16.76 -13.26
C LEU A 116 56.13 -15.94 -13.21
N GLU A 117 56.30 -15.10 -12.19
CA GLU A 117 57.55 -14.38 -11.95
C GLU A 117 58.71 -15.33 -11.68
N LYS A 118 58.48 -16.35 -10.85
CA LYS A 118 59.46 -17.37 -10.50
C LYS A 118 59.92 -18.12 -11.74
N PHE A 119 58.99 -18.61 -12.56
CA PHE A 119 59.33 -19.29 -13.82
C PHE A 119 60.19 -18.39 -14.73
N ARG A 120 59.80 -17.12 -14.87
CA ARG A 120 60.54 -16.15 -15.69
C ARG A 120 61.94 -15.85 -15.15
N LYS A 121 62.10 -15.69 -13.83
CA LYS A 121 63.39 -15.36 -13.20
C LYS A 121 64.32 -16.58 -13.12
N GLU A 122 63.80 -17.71 -12.68
CA GLU A 122 64.60 -18.91 -12.39
C GLU A 122 64.82 -19.77 -13.63
N GLN A 123 63.80 -20.03 -14.44
CA GLN A 123 63.94 -20.93 -15.59
C GLN A 123 64.49 -20.18 -16.82
N ILE A 124 63.79 -19.13 -17.26
CA ILE A 124 64.24 -18.33 -18.42
C ILE A 124 65.53 -17.58 -18.10
N GLY A 125 65.66 -17.02 -16.89
CA GLY A 125 66.88 -16.35 -16.45
C GLY A 125 68.10 -17.28 -16.46
N ALA A 126 67.97 -18.51 -15.95
CA ALA A 126 69.06 -19.50 -16.00
C ALA A 126 69.45 -19.86 -17.45
N ALA A 127 68.49 -20.02 -18.36
CA ALA A 127 68.80 -20.26 -19.78
C ALA A 127 69.54 -19.07 -20.43
N LYS A 128 69.21 -17.83 -20.05
CA LYS A 128 69.92 -16.62 -20.51
C LYS A 128 71.35 -16.53 -19.98
N GLU A 129 71.59 -16.91 -18.74
CA GLU A 129 72.95 -17.01 -18.19
C GLU A 129 73.74 -18.16 -18.86
N GLY A 130 73.09 -19.30 -19.12
CA GLY A 130 73.66 -20.41 -19.89
C GLY A 130 74.12 -19.96 -21.27
N LYS A 131 73.31 -19.15 -21.97
CA LYS A 131 73.67 -18.55 -23.26
C LYS A 131 74.94 -17.70 -23.15
N LYS A 132 75.01 -16.79 -22.17
CA LYS A 132 76.20 -15.92 -21.99
C LYS A 132 77.46 -16.73 -21.75
N LYS A 133 77.38 -17.81 -20.96
CA LYS A 133 78.49 -18.72 -20.73
C LYS A 133 78.90 -19.43 -22.02
N PHE A 134 77.94 -19.98 -22.76
CA PHE A 134 78.17 -20.63 -24.04
C PHE A 134 78.81 -19.70 -25.08
N ASP A 135 78.30 -18.48 -25.25
CA ASP A 135 78.86 -17.48 -26.18
C ASP A 135 80.30 -17.13 -25.80
N LYS A 136 80.58 -16.94 -24.51
CA LYS A 136 81.93 -16.62 -24.00
C LYS A 136 82.93 -17.75 -24.25
N GLU A 137 82.56 -18.99 -23.95
CA GLU A 137 83.46 -20.13 -24.17
C GLU A 137 83.60 -20.46 -25.68
N THR A 138 82.56 -20.19 -26.49
CA THR A 138 82.63 -20.24 -27.96
C THR A 138 83.72 -19.29 -28.48
N GLU A 139 83.69 -18.01 -28.08
CA GLU A 139 84.66 -17.01 -28.53
C GLU A 139 86.10 -17.37 -28.13
N LYS A 140 86.31 -17.81 -26.89
CA LYS A 140 87.63 -18.24 -26.41
C LYS A 140 88.17 -19.45 -27.15
N TYR A 141 87.33 -20.47 -27.39
CA TYR A 141 87.74 -21.68 -28.08
C TYR A 141 88.18 -21.35 -29.51
N TYR A 142 87.36 -20.66 -30.29
CA TYR A 142 87.69 -20.33 -31.68
C TYR A 142 88.87 -19.35 -31.79
N SER A 143 89.01 -18.38 -30.88
CA SER A 143 90.19 -17.50 -30.85
C SER A 143 91.48 -18.26 -30.53
N THR A 144 91.41 -19.22 -29.61
CA THR A 144 92.57 -20.07 -29.26
C THR A 144 92.89 -21.05 -30.38
N LEU A 145 91.87 -21.62 -31.03
CA LEU A 145 92.01 -22.50 -32.18
C LEU A 145 92.71 -21.80 -33.34
N GLU A 146 92.29 -20.59 -33.68
CA GLU A 146 92.92 -19.81 -34.76
C GLU A 146 94.40 -19.51 -34.44
N ARG A 147 94.71 -19.17 -33.19
CA ARG A 147 96.10 -18.98 -32.76
C ARG A 147 96.91 -20.27 -32.85
N HIS A 148 96.33 -21.39 -32.44
CA HIS A 148 96.93 -22.72 -32.49
C HIS A 148 97.24 -23.14 -33.93
N LEU A 149 96.27 -23.01 -34.85
CA LEU A 149 96.43 -23.37 -36.27
C LEU A 149 97.45 -22.49 -37.00
N ASN A 150 97.67 -21.26 -36.55
CA ASN A 150 98.69 -20.35 -37.09
C ASN A 150 100.10 -20.58 -36.49
N LEU A 151 100.29 -21.56 -35.60
CA LEU A 151 101.61 -21.89 -35.06
C LEU A 151 102.51 -22.51 -36.13
N SER A 152 103.75 -22.02 -36.22
CA SER A 152 104.75 -22.62 -37.10
C SER A 152 105.15 -24.00 -36.59
N SER A 153 105.13 -24.99 -37.49
CA SER A 153 105.65 -26.35 -37.25
C SER A 153 107.16 -26.42 -36.91
N ARG A 154 107.88 -25.29 -37.00
CA ARG A 154 109.30 -25.18 -36.64
C ARG A 154 109.55 -24.78 -35.18
N LYS A 155 108.48 -24.57 -34.39
CA LYS A 155 108.59 -24.27 -32.95
C LYS A 155 109.14 -25.49 -32.19
N LYS A 156 109.66 -25.26 -30.98
CA LYS A 156 110.13 -26.34 -30.11
C LYS A 156 108.96 -27.28 -29.78
N GLU A 157 109.23 -28.58 -29.82
CA GLU A 157 108.23 -29.63 -29.53
C GLU A 157 107.47 -29.39 -28.22
N THR A 158 108.18 -28.99 -27.16
CA THR A 158 107.56 -28.68 -25.85
C THR A 158 106.52 -27.56 -25.93
N TYR A 159 106.76 -26.55 -26.76
CA TYR A 159 105.83 -25.43 -26.96
C TYR A 159 104.61 -25.86 -27.79
N LEU A 160 104.80 -26.78 -28.75
CA LEU A 160 103.69 -27.35 -29.52
C LEU A 160 102.77 -28.18 -28.61
N GLN A 161 103.35 -29.04 -27.76
CA GLN A 161 102.61 -29.85 -26.79
C GLN A 161 101.83 -29.01 -25.76
N GLU A 162 102.41 -27.90 -25.29
CA GLU A 162 101.71 -26.94 -24.42
C GLU A 162 100.52 -26.30 -25.15
N ALA A 163 100.68 -25.95 -26.42
CA ALA A 163 99.59 -25.40 -27.23
C ALA A 163 98.49 -26.43 -27.53
N ASP A 164 98.85 -27.70 -27.78
CA ASP A 164 97.91 -28.84 -27.93
C ASP A 164 97.08 -29.03 -26.66
N THR A 165 97.75 -29.08 -25.50
CA THR A 165 97.09 -29.24 -24.20
C THR A 165 96.14 -28.07 -23.90
N GLN A 166 96.55 -26.85 -24.26
CA GLN A 166 95.74 -25.66 -24.06
C GLN A 166 94.50 -25.66 -24.96
N ILE A 167 94.61 -26.06 -26.24
CA ILE A 167 93.42 -26.12 -27.12
C ILE A 167 92.47 -27.25 -26.71
N ASP A 168 92.99 -28.40 -26.27
CA ASP A 168 92.15 -29.49 -25.75
C ASP A 168 91.36 -29.06 -24.51
N LYS A 169 91.98 -28.27 -23.63
CA LYS A 169 91.31 -27.69 -22.46
C LYS A 169 90.20 -26.71 -22.84
N GLU A 170 90.47 -25.75 -23.73
CA GLU A 170 89.45 -24.79 -24.18
C GLU A 170 88.32 -25.49 -24.96
N ARG A 171 88.64 -26.53 -25.74
CA ARG A 171 87.66 -27.36 -26.44
C ARG A 171 86.72 -28.04 -25.45
N GLN A 172 87.24 -28.61 -24.36
CA GLN A 172 86.41 -29.24 -23.33
C GLN A 172 85.49 -28.23 -22.64
N LEU A 173 85.99 -27.04 -22.28
CA LEU A 173 85.18 -25.98 -21.66
C LEU A 173 84.05 -25.50 -22.57
N PHE A 174 84.33 -25.35 -23.87
CA PHE A 174 83.32 -25.04 -24.88
C PHE A 174 82.25 -26.15 -24.96
N TYR A 175 82.65 -27.41 -25.01
CA TYR A 175 81.71 -28.54 -25.05
C TYR A 175 80.83 -28.64 -23.81
N ASP A 176 81.42 -28.51 -22.61
CA ASP A 176 80.66 -28.53 -21.36
C ASP A 176 79.62 -27.39 -21.32
N ALA A 177 80.00 -26.19 -21.79
CA ALA A 177 79.09 -25.05 -21.88
C ALA A 177 77.98 -25.27 -22.94
N SER A 178 78.30 -25.89 -24.08
CA SER A 178 77.35 -26.22 -25.15
C SER A 178 76.29 -27.21 -24.66
N LEU A 179 76.72 -28.30 -24.02
CA LEU A 179 75.83 -29.32 -23.44
C LEU A 179 74.94 -28.73 -22.34
N GLU A 180 75.52 -27.96 -21.42
CA GLU A 180 74.76 -27.30 -20.34
C GLU A 180 73.72 -26.33 -20.91
N TYR A 181 74.06 -25.59 -21.95
CA TYR A 181 73.12 -24.65 -22.56
C TYR A 181 71.96 -25.36 -23.28
N VAL A 182 72.25 -26.41 -24.06
CA VAL A 182 71.22 -27.24 -24.71
C VAL A 182 70.28 -27.86 -23.66
N PHE A 183 70.83 -28.40 -22.57
CA PHE A 183 70.06 -28.93 -21.46
C PHE A 183 69.13 -27.86 -20.86
N LYS A 184 69.65 -26.64 -20.61
CA LYS A 184 68.85 -25.55 -20.04
C LYS A 184 67.72 -25.11 -20.97
N ILE A 185 67.93 -25.07 -22.28
CA ILE A 185 66.83 -24.79 -23.22
C ILE A 185 65.77 -25.88 -23.13
N GLN A 186 66.15 -27.15 -23.21
CA GLN A 186 65.20 -28.26 -23.12
C GLN A 186 64.44 -28.26 -21.80
N GLU A 187 65.11 -27.98 -20.68
CA GLU A 187 64.49 -27.86 -19.36
C GLU A 187 63.38 -26.81 -19.33
N VAL A 188 63.61 -25.63 -19.93
CA VAL A 188 62.56 -24.59 -20.04
C VAL A 188 61.41 -25.06 -20.94
N GLN A 189 61.70 -25.74 -22.06
CA GLN A 189 60.67 -26.27 -22.98
C GLN A 189 59.77 -27.32 -22.34
N GLU A 190 60.28 -28.11 -21.40
CA GLU A 190 59.49 -29.09 -20.66
C GLU A 190 58.75 -28.42 -19.50
N LYS A 191 59.41 -27.59 -18.70
CA LYS A 191 58.78 -26.90 -17.56
C LYS A 191 57.65 -25.98 -17.94
N LYS A 192 57.76 -25.27 -19.08
CA LYS A 192 56.69 -24.37 -19.55
C LYS A 192 55.34 -25.09 -19.77
N LYS A 193 55.35 -26.41 -20.01
CA LYS A 193 54.13 -27.19 -20.29
C LYS A 193 53.22 -27.28 -19.07
N PHE A 194 53.79 -27.26 -17.86
CA PHE A 194 53.04 -27.41 -16.61
C PHE A 194 53.13 -26.17 -15.71
N GLU A 195 54.33 -25.62 -15.47
CA GLU A 195 54.52 -24.47 -14.57
C GLU A 195 53.83 -23.19 -15.07
N PHE A 196 53.44 -23.14 -16.35
CA PHE A 196 52.73 -22.00 -16.92
C PHE A 196 51.20 -22.11 -16.83
N VAL A 197 50.66 -23.33 -16.89
CA VAL A 197 49.22 -23.57 -16.91
C VAL A 197 48.68 -23.76 -15.50
N GLU A 198 49.46 -24.35 -14.60
CA GLU A 198 49.07 -24.57 -13.20
C GLU A 198 48.66 -23.29 -12.46
N PRO A 199 49.39 -22.15 -12.55
CA PRO A 199 48.99 -20.91 -11.88
C PRO A 199 47.65 -20.36 -12.40
N LEU A 200 47.42 -20.46 -13.71
CA LEU A 200 46.18 -20.03 -14.35
C LEU A 200 44.99 -20.89 -13.90
N LEU A 201 45.18 -22.21 -13.89
CA LEU A 201 44.17 -23.15 -13.43
C LEU A 201 43.80 -22.90 -11.96
N ALA A 202 44.80 -22.70 -11.10
CA ALA A 202 44.58 -22.44 -9.68
C ALA A 202 43.86 -21.11 -9.43
N PHE A 203 44.18 -20.05 -10.20
CA PHE A 203 43.44 -18.78 -10.14
C PHE A 203 41.99 -18.93 -10.61
N LEU A 204 41.74 -19.67 -11.69
CA LEU A 204 40.39 -19.96 -12.19
C LEU A 204 39.58 -20.77 -11.19
N GLN A 205 40.20 -21.72 -10.49
CA GLN A 205 39.53 -22.46 -9.41
C GLN A 205 39.07 -21.52 -8.30
N GLY A 206 39.93 -20.58 -7.88
CA GLY A 206 39.54 -19.56 -6.90
C GLY A 206 38.38 -18.67 -7.39
N LEU A 207 38.37 -18.30 -8.67
CA LEU A 207 37.25 -17.56 -9.27
C LEU A 207 35.95 -18.37 -9.23
N PHE A 208 35.99 -19.66 -9.58
CA PHE A 208 34.81 -20.51 -9.55
C PHE A 208 34.28 -20.71 -8.13
N THR A 209 35.16 -20.88 -7.14
CA THR A 209 34.77 -20.89 -5.74
C THR A 209 34.06 -19.60 -5.34
N PHE A 210 34.62 -18.43 -5.68
CA PHE A 210 33.96 -17.15 -5.39
C PHE A 210 32.55 -17.04 -6.01
N TYR A 211 32.38 -17.45 -7.27
CA TYR A 211 31.06 -17.44 -7.91
C TYR A 211 30.08 -18.42 -7.28
N HIS A 212 30.55 -19.59 -6.87
CA HIS A 212 29.72 -20.58 -6.19
C HIS A 212 29.24 -20.06 -4.84
N GLU A 213 30.13 -19.53 -4.00
CA GLU A 213 29.76 -18.94 -2.71
C GLU A 213 28.80 -17.76 -2.89
N GLY A 214 29.03 -16.91 -3.89
CA GLY A 214 28.10 -15.82 -4.21
C GLY A 214 26.70 -16.30 -4.62
N TYR A 215 26.59 -17.47 -5.27
CA TYR A 215 25.31 -18.08 -5.60
C TYR A 215 24.60 -18.63 -4.35
N GLU A 216 25.33 -19.34 -3.49
CA GLU A 216 24.76 -19.88 -2.23
C GLU A 216 24.24 -18.74 -1.33
N LEU A 217 25.03 -17.68 -1.15
CA LEU A 217 24.60 -16.49 -0.38
C LEU A 217 23.35 -15.82 -0.97
N ALA A 218 23.26 -15.73 -2.31
CA ALA A 218 22.06 -15.19 -2.95
C ALA A 218 20.84 -16.10 -2.75
N HIS A 219 21.04 -17.42 -2.70
CA HIS A 219 19.98 -18.38 -2.42
C HIS A 219 19.49 -18.30 -0.98
N GLU A 220 20.41 -18.18 -0.02
CA GLU A 220 20.09 -17.98 1.41
C GLU A 220 19.33 -16.67 1.67
N PHE A 221 19.60 -15.64 0.86
CA PHE A 221 18.91 -14.34 0.95
C PHE A 221 17.49 -14.34 0.34
N GLU A 222 17.14 -15.33 -0.47
CA GLU A 222 15.89 -15.36 -1.23
C GLU A 222 14.62 -15.29 -0.36
N PRO A 223 14.50 -16.00 0.79
CA PRO A 223 13.33 -15.90 1.66
C PRO A 223 13.09 -14.48 2.17
N TYR A 224 14.14 -13.80 2.61
CA TYR A 224 14.05 -12.42 3.09
C TYR A 224 13.64 -11.47 1.95
N LYS A 225 14.23 -11.62 0.77
CA LYS A 225 13.86 -10.85 -0.43
C LYS A 225 12.38 -10.99 -0.77
N GLN A 226 11.83 -12.21 -0.74
CA GLN A 226 10.42 -12.47 -1.01
C GLN A 226 9.51 -11.79 0.02
N GLN A 227 9.87 -11.92 1.31
CA GLN A 227 9.13 -11.27 2.39
C GLN A 227 9.14 -9.73 2.24
N LEU A 228 10.31 -9.15 1.92
CA LEU A 228 10.44 -7.72 1.71
C LEU A 228 9.63 -7.24 0.51
N GLN A 229 9.62 -7.97 -0.60
CA GLN A 229 8.79 -7.66 -1.77
C GLN A 229 7.30 -7.63 -1.45
N PHE A 230 6.82 -8.63 -0.67
CA PHE A 230 5.44 -8.66 -0.21
C PHE A 230 5.11 -7.45 0.68
N ASN A 231 5.98 -7.14 1.64
CA ASN A 231 5.82 -5.98 2.53
C ASN A 231 5.74 -4.66 1.72
N LEU A 232 6.65 -4.46 0.78
CA LEU A 232 6.67 -3.27 -0.09
C LEU A 232 5.40 -3.15 -0.94
N GLN A 233 4.87 -4.27 -1.44
CA GLN A 233 3.62 -4.25 -2.20
C GLN A 233 2.44 -3.85 -1.33
N ASN A 234 2.37 -4.35 -0.09
CA ASN A 234 1.33 -3.97 0.87
C ASN A 234 1.43 -2.48 1.23
N THR A 235 2.63 -1.96 1.50
CA THR A 235 2.84 -0.53 1.78
C THR A 235 2.40 0.35 0.61
N ARG A 236 2.68 -0.05 -0.64
CA ARG A 236 2.21 0.67 -1.83
C ARG A 236 0.68 0.66 -1.94
N ASN A 237 0.05 -0.50 -1.73
CA ASN A 237 -1.40 -0.63 -1.79
C ASN A 237 -2.08 0.23 -0.71
N ASN A 238 -1.53 0.23 0.50
CA ASN A 238 -2.00 1.06 1.62
C ASN A 238 -1.87 2.55 1.28
N PHE A 239 -0.73 2.98 0.75
CA PHE A 239 -0.54 4.37 0.31
C PHE A 239 -1.57 4.79 -0.74
N VAL A 240 -1.81 3.96 -1.76
CA VAL A 240 -2.78 4.27 -2.82
C VAL A 240 -4.18 4.43 -2.24
N SER A 241 -4.59 3.54 -1.34
CA SER A 241 -5.89 3.62 -0.64
C SER A 241 -6.00 4.88 0.21
N THR A 242 -5.03 5.11 1.11
CA THR A 242 -5.02 6.27 2.00
C THR A 242 -4.97 7.58 1.22
N LYS A 243 -4.18 7.67 0.16
CA LYS A 243 -4.12 8.85 -0.72
C LYS A 243 -5.49 9.17 -1.31
N GLN A 244 -6.22 8.17 -1.81
CA GLN A 244 -7.56 8.38 -2.36
C GLN A 244 -8.52 8.94 -1.30
N GLU A 245 -8.49 8.40 -0.08
CA GLU A 245 -9.32 8.89 1.02
C GLU A 245 -8.95 10.31 1.46
N VAL A 246 -7.65 10.61 1.53
CA VAL A 246 -7.15 11.98 1.81
C VAL A 246 -7.57 12.96 0.71
N GLU A 247 -7.49 12.57 -0.57
CA GLU A 247 -7.95 13.39 -1.69
C GLU A 247 -9.47 13.62 -1.65
N LYS A 248 -10.25 12.60 -1.29
CA LYS A 248 -11.70 12.74 -1.07
C LYS A 248 -12.00 13.69 0.09
N LEU A 249 -11.28 13.57 1.21
CA LEU A 249 -11.40 14.47 2.35
C LEU A 249 -11.07 15.91 1.96
N MET A 250 -9.95 16.13 1.26
CA MET A 250 -9.56 17.45 0.78
C MET A 250 -10.64 18.07 -0.13
N LYS A 251 -11.20 17.31 -1.07
CA LYS A 251 -12.30 17.77 -1.94
C LYS A 251 -13.54 18.15 -1.12
N ARG A 252 -13.92 17.32 -0.13
CA ARG A 252 -15.04 17.60 0.78
C ARG A 252 -14.84 18.92 1.54
N ILE A 253 -13.67 19.11 2.15
CA ILE A 253 -13.35 20.33 2.90
C ILE A 253 -13.36 21.56 1.98
N ARG A 254 -12.84 21.46 0.75
CA ARG A 254 -12.89 22.58 -0.22
C ARG A 254 -14.31 22.95 -0.66
N SER A 255 -15.21 21.99 -0.71
CA SER A 255 -16.62 22.20 -1.08
C SER A 255 -17.52 22.55 0.10
N ALA A 256 -17.00 22.55 1.33
CA ALA A 256 -17.78 22.86 2.52
C ALA A 256 -18.08 24.38 2.59
N ASP A 257 -19.29 24.73 3.04
CA ASP A 257 -19.72 26.13 3.19
C ASP A 257 -18.82 26.88 4.20
N GLN A 258 -18.78 28.22 4.15
CA GLN A 258 -17.95 29.04 5.05
C GLN A 258 -18.25 28.83 6.54
N ASP A 259 -19.41 28.23 6.84
CA ASP A 259 -19.86 27.89 8.19
C ASP A 259 -19.50 26.45 8.63
N TYR A 260 -18.66 25.73 7.86
CA TYR A 260 -18.16 24.40 8.25
C TYR A 260 -17.31 24.47 9.53
N LYS A 261 -17.82 23.85 10.60
CA LYS A 261 -17.14 23.73 11.87
C LYS A 261 -16.45 22.36 11.95
N PRO A 262 -15.11 22.30 11.93
CA PRO A 262 -14.42 21.03 12.13
C PRO A 262 -14.71 20.49 13.54
N PRO A 263 -14.76 19.16 13.73
CA PRO A 263 -14.83 18.57 15.06
C PRO A 263 -13.57 18.99 15.85
N GLY A 264 -13.76 19.83 16.86
CA GLY A 264 -12.70 20.36 17.72
C GLY A 264 -12.91 19.94 19.17
N GLN A 265 -11.84 20.00 19.96
CA GLN A 265 -11.89 19.76 21.41
C GLN A 265 -12.78 20.79 22.12
N TRP A 266 -12.82 22.01 21.60
CA TRP A 266 -13.55 23.12 22.19
C TRP A 266 -14.93 23.29 21.55
N THR A 267 -15.89 23.77 22.34
CA THR A 267 -17.23 24.07 21.83
C THR A 267 -17.20 25.19 20.80
N MET A 268 -16.26 26.13 20.89
CA MET A 268 -16.00 27.10 19.84
C MET A 268 -14.54 27.53 19.90
N GLU A 269 -13.91 27.72 18.75
CA GLU A 269 -12.57 28.28 18.67
C GLU A 269 -12.43 29.17 17.43
N GLY A 270 -11.48 30.08 17.47
CA GLY A 270 -11.15 30.94 16.35
C GLY A 270 -10.62 32.30 16.76
N PHE A 271 -10.28 33.11 15.77
CA PHE A 271 -9.76 34.46 15.99
C PHE A 271 -10.88 35.46 16.33
N LEU A 272 -10.67 36.21 17.40
CA LEU A 272 -11.49 37.36 17.78
C LEU A 272 -10.61 38.58 17.99
N TYR A 273 -11.14 39.76 17.70
CA TYR A 273 -10.52 41.03 18.08
C TYR A 273 -11.13 41.51 19.39
N ILE A 274 -10.28 41.91 20.34
CA ILE A 274 -10.72 42.31 21.67
C ILE A 274 -10.38 43.78 21.88
N GLN A 275 -11.35 44.54 22.38
CA GLN A 275 -11.20 45.96 22.61
C GLN A 275 -10.41 46.22 23.90
N GLU A 276 -9.20 46.74 23.76
CA GLU A 276 -8.39 47.24 24.85
C GLU A 276 -8.59 48.75 25.00
N LYS A 277 -8.94 49.20 26.21
CA LYS A 277 -9.03 50.63 26.53
C LYS A 277 -7.63 51.17 26.83
N ARG A 278 -7.21 52.21 26.12
CA ARG A 278 -5.97 52.95 26.36
C ARG A 278 -6.29 54.39 26.80
N PRO A 279 -5.35 55.11 27.44
CA PRO A 279 -5.59 56.49 27.89
C PRO A 279 -6.03 57.48 26.79
N LEU A 280 -5.69 57.20 25.52
CA LEU A 280 -5.99 58.04 24.36
C LEU A 280 -6.80 57.31 23.28
N GLY A 281 -7.70 56.40 23.68
CA GLY A 281 -8.62 55.72 22.75
C GLY A 281 -8.73 54.22 22.99
N CYS A 282 -9.23 53.49 22.01
CA CYS A 282 -9.33 52.03 22.07
C CYS A 282 -8.47 51.39 20.99
N THR A 283 -7.76 50.32 21.34
CA THR A 283 -7.05 49.45 20.39
C THR A 283 -7.75 48.12 20.30
N TRP A 284 -7.68 47.48 19.13
CA TRP A 284 -8.25 46.16 18.91
C TRP A 284 -7.12 45.18 18.65
N THR A 285 -6.98 44.19 19.53
CA THR A 285 -5.89 43.22 19.45
C THR A 285 -6.45 41.86 19.08
N ARG A 286 -5.83 41.19 18.10
CA ARG A 286 -6.26 39.87 17.63
C ARG A 286 -5.75 38.77 18.55
N HIS A 287 -6.68 37.97 19.06
CA HIS A 287 -6.39 36.83 19.92
C HIS A 287 -6.98 35.55 19.34
N TYR A 288 -6.29 34.42 19.51
CA TYR A 288 -6.89 33.11 19.29
C TYR A 288 -7.67 32.74 20.55
N CYS A 289 -8.98 32.56 20.40
CA CYS A 289 -9.88 32.34 21.52
C CYS A 289 -10.47 30.94 21.45
N THR A 290 -10.60 30.27 22.59
CA THR A 290 -11.29 28.98 22.71
C THR A 290 -12.34 29.06 23.81
N TYR A 291 -13.44 28.32 23.64
CA TYR A 291 -14.53 28.25 24.61
C TYR A 291 -15.01 26.81 24.79
N GLU A 292 -15.09 26.38 26.04
CA GLU A 292 -15.64 25.08 26.43
C GLU A 292 -16.94 25.27 27.21
N LYS A 293 -18.07 24.84 26.64
CA LYS A 293 -19.40 25.03 27.23
C LYS A 293 -19.60 24.26 28.54
N GLY A 294 -19.03 23.07 28.66
CA GLY A 294 -19.14 22.24 29.87
C GLY A 294 -18.56 22.92 31.10
N SER A 295 -17.41 23.57 30.96
CA SER A 295 -16.74 24.30 32.06
C SER A 295 -17.04 25.80 32.07
N LYS A 296 -17.68 26.33 31.02
CA LYS A 296 -17.85 27.78 30.74
C LYS A 296 -16.53 28.53 30.70
N THR A 297 -15.45 27.85 30.33
CA THR A 297 -14.10 28.43 30.29
C THR A 297 -13.86 29.08 28.93
N PHE A 298 -13.55 30.36 28.95
CA PHE A 298 -13.10 31.14 27.80
C PHE A 298 -11.59 31.40 27.93
N THR A 299 -10.80 30.97 26.94
CA THR A 299 -9.35 31.14 26.95
C THR A 299 -8.92 32.04 25.81
N MET A 300 -7.95 32.91 26.08
CA MET A 300 -7.43 33.89 25.14
C MET A 300 -5.91 33.76 25.04
N SER A 301 -5.41 33.54 23.81
CA SER A 301 -3.98 33.44 23.50
C SER A 301 -3.57 34.56 22.57
N ASN A 302 -2.52 35.32 22.93
CA ASN A 302 -2.01 36.41 22.11
C ASN A 302 -1.25 35.87 20.89
N THR A 303 -1.45 36.50 19.73
CA THR A 303 -0.77 36.13 18.47
C THR A 303 0.28 37.12 17.99
N GLU A 304 0.41 38.30 18.63
CA GLU A 304 1.36 39.35 18.23
C GLU A 304 2.43 39.56 19.31
N ASN A 305 3.48 38.72 19.33
CA ASN A 305 4.87 39.16 19.30
C ASN A 305 5.90 38.01 19.39
N LYS A 306 6.92 38.16 18.54
CA LYS A 306 8.19 37.45 18.56
C LYS A 306 8.97 37.79 19.84
N SER A 307 8.79 37.02 20.90
CA SER A 307 9.78 36.93 21.99
C SER A 307 9.59 35.59 22.69
N ALA A 308 10.68 34.83 22.77
CA ALA A 308 10.77 33.44 23.22
C ALA A 308 10.47 33.24 24.73
N GLY A 309 9.30 33.68 25.18
CA GLY A 309 8.73 33.30 26.48
C GLY A 309 7.42 32.58 26.23
N LYS A 310 7.24 31.38 26.81
CA LYS A 310 5.94 30.70 26.88
C LYS A 310 4.93 31.66 27.54
N GLN A 311 4.14 32.37 26.74
CA GLN A 311 3.03 33.14 27.27
C GLN A 311 1.93 32.16 27.68
N VAL A 312 1.53 32.23 28.95
CA VAL A 312 0.43 31.42 29.49
C VAL A 312 -0.87 32.01 28.97
N PRO A 313 -1.77 31.20 28.36
CA PRO A 313 -3.08 31.68 27.93
C PRO A 313 -3.88 32.25 29.10
N GLU A 314 -4.56 33.37 28.88
CA GLU A 314 -5.45 33.93 29.89
C GLU A 314 -6.78 33.15 29.90
N MET A 315 -7.17 32.62 31.06
CA MET A 315 -8.38 31.82 31.22
C MET A 315 -9.42 32.57 32.05
N PHE A 316 -10.66 32.54 31.60
CA PHE A 316 -11.78 33.26 32.19
C PHE A 316 -13.00 32.36 32.33
N LYS A 317 -13.81 32.56 33.37
CA LYS A 317 -15.14 31.93 33.47
C LYS A 317 -16.22 32.87 32.95
N LEU A 318 -16.97 32.41 31.96
CA LEU A 318 -18.05 33.20 31.34
C LEU A 318 -19.26 33.34 32.28
N LYS A 319 -19.68 34.58 32.55
CA LYS A 319 -20.93 34.91 33.25
C LYS A 319 -22.09 35.14 32.29
N SER A 320 -21.88 36.00 31.29
CA SER A 320 -22.91 36.38 30.33
C SER A 320 -22.28 36.70 28.97
N CYS A 321 -23.05 36.51 27.90
CA CYS A 321 -22.68 36.87 26.54
C CYS A 321 -23.89 37.57 25.88
N ILE A 322 -23.68 38.75 25.30
CA ILE A 322 -24.77 39.59 24.78
C ILE A 322 -24.32 40.21 23.47
N ARG A 323 -25.17 40.13 22.44
CA ARG A 323 -24.92 40.85 21.18
C ARG A 323 -24.94 42.36 21.45
N ARG A 324 -23.94 43.09 20.95
CA ARG A 324 -23.92 44.55 21.04
C ARG A 324 -24.81 45.17 19.95
N LYS A 325 -25.53 46.25 20.28
CA LYS A 325 -26.39 46.98 19.32
C LYS A 325 -25.53 47.66 18.25
N THR A 326 -25.93 47.57 16.98
CA THR A 326 -25.17 48.14 15.85
C THR A 326 -24.84 49.62 16.03
N ASP A 327 -25.76 50.41 16.59
CA ASP A 327 -25.59 51.86 16.74
C ASP A 327 -24.73 52.26 17.95
N SER A 328 -24.31 51.29 18.78
CA SER A 328 -23.55 51.54 20.02
C SER A 328 -22.03 51.52 19.83
N ILE A 329 -21.54 51.07 18.68
CA ILE A 329 -20.12 51.05 18.35
C ILE A 329 -19.90 51.11 16.84
N ASP A 330 -18.96 51.94 16.39
CA ASP A 330 -18.58 52.02 14.97
C ASP A 330 -17.65 50.85 14.54
N LYS A 331 -18.12 49.62 14.76
CA LYS A 331 -17.50 48.35 14.36
C LYS A 331 -18.56 47.28 14.10
N ARG A 332 -18.33 46.44 13.10
CA ARG A 332 -19.25 45.36 12.71
C ARG A 332 -19.02 44.11 13.57
N PHE A 333 -20.08 43.32 13.74
CA PHE A 333 -20.05 41.97 14.34
C PHE A 333 -19.58 41.90 15.81
N CYS A 334 -19.83 42.95 16.57
CA CYS A 334 -19.41 43.04 17.97
C CYS A 334 -20.40 42.37 18.94
N PHE A 335 -19.87 41.79 20.01
CA PHE A 335 -20.61 41.24 21.14
C PHE A 335 -19.82 41.43 22.42
N ASP A 336 -20.53 41.41 23.54
CA ASP A 336 -19.97 41.65 24.87
C ASP A 336 -20.02 40.37 25.69
N ILE A 337 -18.93 40.09 26.40
CA ILE A 337 -18.92 39.06 27.44
C ILE A 337 -18.64 39.69 28.79
N GLU A 338 -19.23 39.11 29.82
CA GLU A 338 -18.85 39.35 31.20
C GLU A 338 -18.17 38.09 31.74
N VAL A 339 -17.05 38.27 32.42
CA VAL A 339 -16.28 37.18 32.99
C VAL A 339 -16.19 37.30 34.52
N VAL A 340 -15.83 36.22 35.20
CA VAL A 340 -15.72 36.21 36.66
C VAL A 340 -14.55 37.05 37.13
N GLU A 341 -13.42 36.96 36.43
CA GLU A 341 -12.11 37.44 36.86
C GLU A 341 -11.89 38.93 36.57
N ARG A 342 -12.66 39.54 35.66
CA ARG A 342 -12.56 40.97 35.30
C ARG A 342 -13.85 41.71 35.64
N HIS A 343 -13.69 42.93 36.16
CA HIS A 343 -14.80 43.83 36.45
C HIS A 343 -15.13 44.65 35.21
N GLY A 344 -16.33 44.44 34.66
CA GLY A 344 -16.82 45.13 33.47
C GLY A 344 -16.93 44.23 32.23
N VAL A 345 -17.59 44.75 31.21
CA VAL A 345 -17.80 44.05 29.93
C VAL A 345 -16.54 44.06 29.08
N MET A 346 -16.19 42.91 28.51
CA MET A 346 -15.18 42.78 27.46
C MET A 346 -15.89 42.83 26.10
N THR A 347 -15.54 43.81 25.27
CA THR A 347 -16.06 43.92 23.90
C THR A 347 -15.22 43.08 22.95
N LEU A 348 -15.84 42.15 22.24
CA LEU A 348 -15.20 41.32 21.22
C LEU A 348 -15.81 41.60 19.84
N GLN A 349 -15.00 41.42 18.80
CA GLN A 349 -15.39 41.55 17.41
C GLN A 349 -15.07 40.23 16.67
N ALA A 350 -16.12 39.64 16.08
CA ALA A 350 -16.02 38.48 15.22
C ALA A 350 -15.66 38.87 13.78
N LEU A 351 -15.22 37.87 12.98
CA LEU A 351 -14.76 38.09 11.60
C LEU A 351 -15.92 38.29 10.61
N SER A 352 -17.09 37.73 10.89
CA SER A 352 -18.28 37.80 10.05
C SER A 352 -19.56 37.72 10.90
N GLU A 353 -20.71 38.01 10.30
CA GLU A 353 -22.01 37.88 10.98
C GLU A 353 -22.32 36.42 11.34
N SER A 354 -22.03 35.47 10.45
CA SER A 354 -22.18 34.04 10.74
C SER A 354 -21.25 33.62 11.88
N ASN A 355 -20.00 34.06 11.87
CA ASN A 355 -19.04 33.76 12.93
C ASN A 355 -19.48 34.34 14.29
N ARG A 356 -20.01 35.58 14.32
CA ARG A 356 -20.60 36.17 15.54
C ARG A 356 -21.77 35.34 16.06
N ARG A 357 -22.66 34.88 15.17
CA ARG A 357 -23.82 34.05 15.53
C ARG A 357 -23.37 32.76 16.19
N LEU A 358 -22.37 32.07 15.62
CA LEU A 358 -21.79 30.85 16.18
C LEU A 358 -21.16 31.08 17.56
N TRP A 359 -20.43 32.19 17.75
CA TRP A 359 -19.87 32.55 19.05
C TRP A 359 -20.95 32.82 20.12
N LEU A 360 -22.02 33.53 19.76
CA LEU A 360 -23.15 33.74 20.66
C LEU A 360 -23.87 32.44 20.98
N GLU A 361 -24.18 31.62 19.98
CA GLU A 361 -24.83 30.33 20.18
C GLU A 361 -24.01 29.40 21.10
N ALA A 362 -22.69 29.32 20.88
CA ALA A 362 -21.81 28.55 21.73
C ALA A 362 -21.83 29.03 23.20
N MET A 363 -21.88 30.35 23.40
CA MET A 363 -21.86 31.01 24.71
C MET A 363 -23.24 31.27 25.32
N ASP A 364 -24.32 30.67 24.78
CA ASP A 364 -25.72 30.91 25.18
C ASP A 364 -26.09 32.41 25.21
N GLY A 365 -25.58 33.14 24.23
CA GLY A 365 -25.66 34.59 24.13
C GLY A 365 -27.04 35.10 23.77
N LYS A 366 -27.42 36.25 24.34
CA LYS A 366 -28.75 36.85 24.16
C LYS A 366 -28.75 37.93 23.09
N GLU A 367 -29.79 37.94 22.26
CA GLU A 367 -30.08 39.06 21.36
C GLU A 367 -30.62 40.27 22.15
N PRO A 368 -30.37 41.52 21.71
CA PRO A 368 -30.93 42.70 22.35
C PRO A 368 -32.45 42.72 22.07
N VAL A 369 -33.26 42.73 23.13
CA VAL A 369 -34.72 42.60 23.07
C VAL A 369 -35.36 43.46 21.96
N ARG A 370 -35.93 42.81 20.94
CA ARG A 370 -36.97 43.33 20.02
C ARG A 370 -37.90 42.19 19.59
N ASN A 371 -39.20 42.51 19.58
CA ASN A 371 -40.33 41.60 19.40
C ASN A 371 -40.31 40.83 18.06
N SER A 372 -40.75 39.58 18.14
CA SER A 372 -40.83 38.55 17.09
C SER A 372 -41.91 38.79 16.03
N ALA A 373 -41.67 38.27 14.82
CA ALA A 373 -42.71 37.84 13.88
C ALA A 373 -42.34 36.46 13.30
N PRO A 374 -43.29 35.50 13.13
CA PRO A 374 -43.01 34.16 12.63
C PRO A 374 -43.04 34.14 11.09
N GLY A 375 -41.91 33.75 10.48
CA GLY A 375 -41.81 33.50 9.04
C GLY A 375 -42.19 32.06 8.69
N GLY A 376 -43.01 31.90 7.66
CA GLY A 376 -43.71 30.66 7.29
C GLY A 376 -42.86 29.49 6.78
N THR A 377 -43.47 28.32 6.85
CA THR A 377 -42.95 27.03 6.37
C THR A 377 -43.06 26.93 4.85
N ILE A 378 -41.93 26.78 4.17
CA ILE A 378 -41.85 26.40 2.75
C ILE A 378 -41.93 24.87 2.66
N VAL A 379 -42.98 24.34 2.02
CA VAL A 379 -43.08 22.90 1.68
C VAL A 379 -42.49 22.72 0.28
N ASN A 380 -41.48 21.86 0.14
CA ASN A 380 -40.77 21.60 -1.11
C ASN A 380 -41.12 20.19 -1.62
N LEU A 381 -41.88 20.09 -2.73
CA LEU A 381 -42.19 18.84 -3.45
C LEU A 381 -41.00 18.45 -4.33
N ASN A 382 -40.22 17.43 -3.96
CA ASN A 382 -39.17 16.91 -4.84
C ASN A 382 -38.99 15.37 -4.84
N LEU A 383 -39.58 14.61 -3.90
CA LEU A 383 -39.46 13.13 -3.94
C LEU A 383 -40.57 12.41 -4.72
N GLN A 384 -41.68 13.08 -5.03
CA GLN A 384 -42.84 12.46 -5.67
C GLN A 384 -42.57 12.08 -7.15
N LEU A 385 -41.64 12.79 -7.82
CA LEU A 385 -41.26 12.54 -9.22
C LEU A 385 -40.25 11.40 -9.38
N ILE A 386 -39.31 11.24 -8.44
CA ILE A 386 -38.23 10.24 -8.52
C ILE A 386 -38.80 8.83 -8.31
N VAL A 387 -39.74 8.67 -7.37
CA VAL A 387 -40.36 7.37 -7.08
C VAL A 387 -41.37 6.96 -8.17
N MET A 388 -42.13 7.90 -8.73
CA MET A 388 -42.99 7.61 -9.89
C MET A 388 -42.21 7.17 -11.14
N TYR A 389 -41.01 7.71 -11.37
CA TYR A 389 -40.17 7.31 -12.49
C TYR A 389 -39.50 5.95 -12.26
N SER A 390 -39.15 5.62 -11.01
CA SER A 390 -38.64 4.31 -10.60
C SER A 390 -39.65 3.19 -10.85
N ILE A 391 -40.93 3.45 -10.55
CA ILE A 391 -42.04 2.50 -10.74
C ILE A 391 -42.34 2.29 -12.23
N LYS A 392 -42.23 3.34 -13.06
CA LYS A 392 -42.50 3.26 -14.51
C LYS A 392 -41.47 2.41 -15.28
N ILE A 393 -40.26 2.25 -14.74
CA ILE A 393 -39.23 1.35 -15.28
C ILE A 393 -39.48 -0.11 -14.85
N SER A 394 -40.16 -0.34 -13.72
CA SER A 394 -40.43 -1.69 -13.19
C SER A 394 -41.67 -2.38 -13.78
N THR A 395 -42.56 -1.67 -14.46
CA THR A 395 -43.76 -2.26 -15.08
C THR A 395 -43.53 -2.86 -16.47
N ASP A 396 -42.41 -2.55 -17.12
CA ASP A 396 -41.94 -3.33 -18.28
C ASP A 396 -41.01 -4.42 -17.76
N HIS A 397 -41.30 -5.68 -18.07
CA HIS A 397 -40.53 -6.88 -17.68
C HIS A 397 -39.03 -6.88 -18.12
N THR A 398 -38.51 -5.75 -18.59
CA THR A 398 -37.14 -5.54 -19.09
C THR A 398 -36.21 -4.90 -18.06
N GLY A 399 -36.72 -4.21 -17.02
CA GLY A 399 -35.90 -3.46 -16.06
C GLY A 399 -35.05 -4.33 -15.12
N ILE A 400 -35.55 -5.48 -14.69
CA ILE A 400 -34.86 -6.40 -13.76
C ILE A 400 -33.64 -7.08 -14.42
N ASN A 401 -33.69 -7.31 -15.74
CA ASN A 401 -32.62 -7.95 -16.51
C ASN A 401 -31.66 -6.94 -17.15
N THR A 402 -31.83 -5.64 -16.90
CA THR A 402 -31.00 -4.60 -17.50
C THR A 402 -29.61 -4.56 -16.86
N MET A 403 -28.59 -4.91 -17.65
CA MET A 403 -27.18 -4.86 -17.23
C MET A 403 -26.79 -3.45 -16.77
N GLY A 404 -26.25 -3.33 -15.56
CA GLY A 404 -25.80 -2.07 -14.95
C GLY A 404 -26.76 -1.43 -13.96
N LEU A 405 -27.97 -1.95 -13.75
CA LEU A 405 -28.90 -1.47 -12.71
C LEU A 405 -28.75 -2.22 -11.37
N TYR A 406 -28.74 -3.57 -11.43
CA TYR A 406 -28.56 -4.43 -10.26
C TYR A 406 -27.44 -5.44 -10.53
N ARG A 407 -26.23 -5.14 -10.05
CA ARG A 407 -25.01 -5.96 -9.93
C ARG A 407 -24.46 -6.71 -11.18
N ILE A 408 -25.17 -6.81 -12.30
CA ILE A 408 -24.65 -7.37 -13.55
C ILE A 408 -23.88 -6.29 -14.31
N GLY A 409 -22.62 -6.56 -14.67
CA GLY A 409 -21.68 -5.59 -15.25
C GLY A 409 -22.20 -4.91 -16.52
N GLY A 410 -22.53 -3.62 -16.44
CA GLY A 410 -22.97 -2.80 -17.56
C GLY A 410 -21.84 -1.98 -18.18
N VAL A 411 -21.99 -1.64 -19.46
CA VAL A 411 -21.07 -0.74 -20.19
C VAL A 411 -21.13 0.66 -19.56
N ASN A 412 -19.99 1.15 -19.06
CA ASN A 412 -19.85 2.38 -18.27
C ASN A 412 -20.51 3.62 -18.94
N SER A 413 -20.48 3.69 -20.27
CA SER A 413 -21.11 4.78 -21.05
C SER A 413 -22.64 4.79 -21.00
N LYS A 414 -23.30 3.63 -20.84
CA LYS A 414 -24.76 3.54 -20.67
C LYS A 414 -25.18 3.89 -19.25
N VAL A 415 -24.38 3.48 -18.25
CA VAL A 415 -24.58 3.83 -16.84
C VAL A 415 -24.41 5.33 -16.63
N GLN A 416 -23.36 5.95 -17.18
CA GLN A 416 -23.13 7.40 -17.10
C GLN A 416 -24.23 8.21 -17.79
N LYS A 417 -24.76 7.75 -18.94
CA LYS A 417 -25.86 8.41 -19.65
C LYS A 417 -27.20 8.29 -18.92
N LEU A 418 -27.44 7.17 -18.22
CA LEU A 418 -28.60 7.00 -17.35
C LEU A 418 -28.48 7.89 -16.10
N MET A 419 -27.30 7.91 -15.46
CA MET A 419 -27.02 8.73 -14.28
C MET A 419 -27.12 10.24 -14.58
N SER A 420 -26.67 10.71 -15.74
CA SER A 420 -26.79 12.12 -16.14
C SER A 420 -28.20 12.53 -16.56
N THR A 421 -29.03 11.58 -17.01
CA THR A 421 -30.45 11.84 -17.31
C THR A 421 -31.30 11.88 -16.04
N VAL A 422 -30.89 11.16 -14.99
CA VAL A 422 -31.62 11.05 -13.70
C VAL A 422 -31.20 12.12 -12.68
N PHE A 423 -29.94 12.57 -12.72
CA PHE A 423 -29.40 13.55 -11.77
C PHE A 423 -28.97 14.83 -12.51
N CYS A 424 -29.94 15.65 -12.91
CA CYS A 424 -29.71 17.04 -13.23
C CYS A 424 -29.79 17.86 -11.93
N ASP A 425 -28.76 18.66 -11.67
CA ASP A 425 -28.48 19.40 -10.43
C ASP A 425 -29.64 20.28 -9.96
N THR A 426 -30.57 19.78 -9.14
CA THR A 426 -31.23 20.57 -8.09
C THR A 426 -31.95 19.65 -7.09
N TYR A 427 -31.84 19.99 -5.79
CA TYR A 427 -32.62 19.49 -4.63
C TYR A 427 -32.13 18.20 -3.93
N ARG A 428 -31.44 18.38 -2.79
CA ARG A 428 -31.21 17.35 -1.75
C ARG A 428 -31.94 17.74 -0.48
N ASN A 429 -33.02 17.05 -0.13
CA ASN A 429 -33.52 16.96 1.24
C ASN A 429 -33.49 15.48 1.63
N THR A 430 -32.91 15.18 2.79
CA THR A 430 -32.70 13.82 3.30
C THR A 430 -33.72 13.51 4.40
N PHE A 431 -34.21 12.27 4.41
CA PHE A 431 -35.14 11.76 5.42
C PHE A 431 -34.47 11.67 6.80
N SER A 432 -35.10 12.22 7.84
CA SER A 432 -34.71 11.97 9.24
C SER A 432 -35.46 10.76 9.79
N LEU A 433 -34.87 9.57 9.62
CA LEU A 433 -35.28 8.31 10.27
C LEU A 433 -34.35 7.96 11.47
N MET A 434 -33.58 8.92 11.96
CA MET A 434 -32.57 8.72 13.01
C MET A 434 -33.16 8.22 14.34
N SER A 435 -34.46 8.44 14.58
CA SER A 435 -35.16 7.98 15.79
C SER A 435 -35.43 6.46 15.81
N ILE A 436 -35.09 5.72 14.75
CA ILE A 436 -35.42 4.30 14.60
C ILE A 436 -34.33 3.35 15.16
N CYS A 437 -33.09 3.83 15.31
CA CYS A 437 -31.98 2.97 15.76
C CYS A 437 -32.01 2.61 17.25
N CYS A 438 -32.75 3.33 18.10
CA CYS A 438 -32.75 3.09 19.56
C CYS A 438 -33.49 1.83 20.02
N PHE A 439 -34.20 1.11 19.13
CA PHE A 439 -34.97 -0.09 19.50
C PHE A 439 -34.47 -1.39 18.83
N SER A 440 -33.45 -1.29 17.96
CA SER A 440 -32.81 -2.44 17.31
C SER A 440 -31.76 -3.14 18.16
N GLU A 441 -31.52 -2.67 19.39
CA GLU A 441 -30.61 -3.27 20.38
C GLU A 441 -31.23 -4.42 21.20
N SER A 442 -32.53 -4.72 21.01
CA SER A 442 -33.20 -5.84 21.67
C SER A 442 -32.94 -7.18 20.95
N ASP A 443 -32.69 -8.25 21.71
CA ASP A 443 -32.51 -9.61 21.17
C ASP A 443 -33.83 -10.26 20.68
N ASP A 444 -34.99 -9.65 20.96
CA ASP A 444 -36.31 -10.16 20.54
C ASP A 444 -36.73 -9.63 19.15
N GLN A 445 -36.79 -10.54 18.18
CA GLN A 445 -37.18 -10.26 16.79
C GLN A 445 -38.61 -9.70 16.67
N ASN A 446 -39.56 -10.16 17.48
CA ASN A 446 -40.96 -9.71 17.41
C ASN A 446 -41.12 -8.29 17.94
N TYR A 447 -40.38 -7.94 19.00
CA TYR A 447 -40.32 -6.59 19.52
C TYR A 447 -39.78 -5.59 18.49
N ARG A 448 -38.73 -5.97 17.74
CA ARG A 448 -38.13 -5.14 16.70
C ARG A 448 -39.09 -4.87 15.54
N VAL A 449 -39.85 -5.87 15.10
CA VAL A 449 -40.87 -5.72 14.04
C VAL A 449 -41.98 -4.76 14.50
N CYS A 450 -42.47 -4.91 15.72
CA CYS A 450 -43.50 -4.02 16.29
C CYS A 450 -42.99 -2.58 16.48
N ALA A 451 -41.74 -2.41 16.92
CA ALA A 451 -41.12 -1.10 17.06
C ALA A 451 -40.96 -0.39 15.72
N VAL A 452 -40.47 -1.10 14.69
CA VAL A 452 -40.35 -0.56 13.32
C VAL A 452 -41.74 -0.21 12.76
N HIS A 453 -42.75 -1.05 12.96
CA HIS A 453 -44.14 -0.77 12.59
C HIS A 453 -44.67 0.52 13.22
N ALA A 454 -44.58 0.67 14.54
CA ALA A 454 -45.03 1.86 15.24
C ALA A 454 -44.33 3.15 14.77
N LEU A 455 -43.07 3.05 14.35
CA LEU A 455 -42.28 4.18 13.87
C LEU A 455 -42.60 4.55 12.42
N VAL A 456 -42.82 3.56 11.55
CA VAL A 456 -43.27 3.79 10.16
C VAL A 456 -44.64 4.49 10.15
N HIS A 457 -45.55 4.11 11.05
CA HIS A 457 -46.88 4.73 11.15
C HIS A 457 -46.87 6.11 11.83
N LYS A 458 -45.78 6.51 12.50
CA LYS A 458 -45.54 7.89 12.98
C LYS A 458 -45.04 8.83 11.88
N LEU A 459 -44.65 8.31 10.72
CA LEU A 459 -44.20 9.15 9.61
C LEU A 459 -45.37 9.96 9.03
N PRO A 460 -45.10 11.18 8.49
CA PRO A 460 -46.09 11.90 7.70
C PRO A 460 -46.64 11.02 6.57
N GLU A 461 -47.93 11.15 6.29
CA GLU A 461 -48.67 10.28 5.35
C GLU A 461 -47.97 10.10 4.00
N ARG A 462 -47.56 11.20 3.36
CA ARG A 462 -46.85 11.16 2.07
C ARG A 462 -45.47 10.49 2.14
N ASN A 463 -44.81 10.55 3.30
CA ASN A 463 -43.52 9.92 3.53
C ASN A 463 -43.69 8.42 3.74
N ARG A 464 -44.77 7.99 4.41
CA ARG A 464 -45.14 6.58 4.58
C ARG A 464 -45.53 5.93 3.26
N GLU A 465 -46.37 6.59 2.45
CA GLU A 465 -46.77 6.10 1.11
C GLU A 465 -45.55 5.89 0.20
N MET A 466 -44.61 6.82 0.23
CA MET A 466 -43.38 6.71 -0.55
C MET A 466 -42.47 5.59 -0.05
N LEU A 467 -42.33 5.45 1.26
CA LEU A 467 -41.57 4.35 1.86
C LEU A 467 -42.19 3.00 1.49
N GLU A 468 -43.52 2.89 1.53
CA GLU A 468 -44.25 1.69 1.11
C GLU A 468 -43.98 1.33 -0.34
N LEU A 469 -44.08 2.29 -1.26
CA LEU A 469 -43.77 2.07 -2.67
C LEU A 469 -42.33 1.61 -2.90
N LEU A 470 -41.38 2.22 -2.17
CA LEU A 470 -39.97 1.85 -2.27
C LEU A 470 -39.71 0.44 -1.74
N ILE A 471 -40.19 0.10 -0.53
CA ILE A 471 -39.94 -1.21 0.06
C ILE A 471 -40.63 -2.30 -0.75
N LYS A 472 -41.84 -2.06 -1.29
CA LYS A 472 -42.53 -2.99 -2.20
C LYS A 472 -41.68 -3.33 -3.44
N HIS A 473 -41.01 -2.32 -3.99
CA HIS A 473 -40.06 -2.52 -5.09
C HIS A 473 -38.86 -3.35 -4.65
N LEU A 474 -38.25 -3.05 -3.49
CA LEU A 474 -37.10 -3.81 -2.97
C LEU A 474 -37.43 -5.27 -2.67
N VAL A 475 -38.64 -5.57 -2.17
CA VAL A 475 -39.14 -6.95 -1.99
C VAL A 475 -39.16 -7.71 -3.33
N THR A 476 -39.62 -7.04 -4.39
CA THR A 476 -39.66 -7.61 -5.75
C THR A 476 -38.25 -7.87 -6.28
N VAL A 477 -37.31 -6.95 -6.03
CA VAL A 477 -35.89 -7.12 -6.39
C VAL A 477 -35.27 -8.30 -5.62
N SER A 478 -35.52 -8.41 -4.31
CA SER A 478 -34.99 -9.50 -3.48
C SER A 478 -35.57 -10.87 -3.83
N ALA A 479 -36.82 -10.94 -4.30
CA ALA A 479 -37.44 -12.20 -4.72
C ALA A 479 -36.73 -12.81 -5.95
N GLN A 480 -36.04 -11.98 -6.75
CA GLN A 480 -35.29 -12.39 -7.95
C GLN A 480 -33.78 -12.56 -7.67
N ASN A 481 -33.38 -12.74 -6.40
CA ASN A 481 -31.97 -12.79 -5.98
C ASN A 481 -31.14 -13.89 -6.66
N GLN A 482 -31.78 -14.97 -7.14
CA GLN A 482 -31.10 -16.04 -7.86
C GLN A 482 -30.46 -15.56 -9.18
N PHE A 483 -30.98 -14.47 -9.77
CA PHE A 483 -30.50 -13.92 -11.02
C PHE A 483 -29.74 -12.59 -10.84
N ASN A 484 -30.22 -11.71 -9.97
CA ASN A 484 -29.60 -10.39 -9.77
C ASN A 484 -28.59 -10.34 -8.60
N LEU A 485 -28.48 -11.43 -7.82
CA LEU A 485 -27.58 -11.56 -6.67
C LEU A 485 -27.82 -10.53 -5.54
N MET A 486 -28.97 -9.84 -5.54
CA MET A 486 -29.37 -8.87 -4.54
C MET A 486 -30.23 -9.55 -3.48
N THR A 487 -29.57 -10.13 -2.48
CA THR A 487 -30.22 -10.62 -1.26
C THR A 487 -30.78 -9.44 -0.44
N VAL A 488 -31.72 -9.72 0.46
CA VAL A 488 -32.28 -8.72 1.39
C VAL A 488 -31.16 -7.98 2.13
N SER A 489 -30.14 -8.69 2.60
CA SER A 489 -29.00 -8.06 3.27
C SER A 489 -28.14 -7.18 2.35
N ASN A 490 -27.90 -7.58 1.10
CA ASN A 490 -27.21 -6.73 0.13
C ASN A 490 -28.00 -5.43 -0.14
N LEU A 491 -29.33 -5.52 -0.20
CA LEU A 491 -30.20 -4.36 -0.32
C LEU A 491 -30.20 -3.51 0.96
N GLY A 492 -30.17 -4.13 2.13
CA GLY A 492 -30.04 -3.46 3.43
C GLY A 492 -28.77 -2.63 3.52
N VAL A 493 -27.62 -3.17 3.10
CA VAL A 493 -26.33 -2.46 3.07
C VAL A 493 -26.34 -1.25 2.14
N ILE A 494 -27.05 -1.32 1.02
CA ILE A 494 -27.08 -0.26 0.00
C ILE A 494 -28.11 0.82 0.37
N PHE A 495 -29.31 0.41 0.76
CA PHE A 495 -30.43 1.31 1.01
C PHE A 495 -30.49 1.80 2.46
N GLY A 496 -29.93 1.09 3.43
CA GLY A 496 -29.86 1.49 4.84
C GLY A 496 -29.26 2.88 5.05
N PRO A 497 -28.01 3.12 4.61
CA PRO A 497 -27.36 4.43 4.74
C PRO A 497 -28.02 5.51 3.87
N THR A 498 -28.70 5.11 2.79
CA THR A 498 -29.34 6.03 1.84
C THR A 498 -30.68 6.55 2.37
N LEU A 499 -31.47 5.70 3.01
CA LEU A 499 -32.78 6.04 3.55
C LEU A 499 -32.69 6.70 4.92
N MET A 500 -31.70 6.34 5.74
CA MET A 500 -31.63 6.75 7.15
C MET A 500 -30.38 7.56 7.48
N ARG A 501 -29.92 8.38 6.51
CA ARG A 501 -28.70 9.18 6.67
C ARG A 501 -28.86 10.24 7.75
N SER A 502 -27.96 10.21 8.72
CA SER A 502 -27.76 11.26 9.72
C SER A 502 -27.47 12.63 9.09
N GLN A 503 -27.99 13.71 9.67
CA GLN A 503 -27.67 15.09 9.28
C GLN A 503 -26.27 15.53 9.78
N GLU A 504 -25.68 14.81 10.75
CA GLU A 504 -24.33 15.05 11.30
C GLU A 504 -23.47 13.76 11.24
N GLU A 505 -22.24 13.84 10.70
CA GLU A 505 -21.31 12.69 10.59
C GLU A 505 -20.40 12.57 11.84
N THR A 506 -20.95 12.18 13.00
CA THR A 506 -20.17 11.84 14.22
C THR A 506 -19.80 10.34 14.29
N VAL A 507 -18.80 9.97 15.10
CA VAL A 507 -18.37 8.56 15.28
C VAL A 507 -19.50 7.68 15.83
N ALA A 508 -20.38 8.22 16.68
CA ALA A 508 -21.59 7.55 17.16
C ALA A 508 -22.61 7.28 16.02
N ALA A 509 -22.69 8.15 15.01
CA ALA A 509 -23.53 7.93 13.82
C ALA A 509 -22.96 6.84 12.89
N MET A 510 -21.64 6.59 12.89
CA MET A 510 -21.03 5.49 12.14
C MET A 510 -21.25 4.12 12.78
N MET A 511 -21.34 4.05 14.11
CA MET A 511 -21.71 2.82 14.83
C MET A 511 -23.17 2.38 14.56
N ASN A 512 -24.03 3.30 14.11
CA ASN A 512 -25.44 3.04 13.77
C ASN A 512 -25.67 2.47 12.36
N ILE A 513 -24.65 2.40 11.49
CA ILE A 513 -24.80 1.90 10.10
C ILE A 513 -25.27 0.44 10.08
N LYS A 514 -24.79 -0.39 11.03
CA LYS A 514 -25.25 -1.78 11.16
C LYS A 514 -26.74 -1.87 11.47
N PHE A 515 -27.25 -1.01 12.36
CA PHE A 515 -28.67 -0.98 12.72
C PHE A 515 -29.55 -0.44 11.60
N GLN A 516 -29.06 0.53 10.83
CA GLN A 516 -29.74 1.03 9.62
C GLN A 516 -29.92 -0.07 8.57
N ASN A 517 -28.91 -0.91 8.36
CA ASN A 517 -29.03 -2.02 7.43
C ASN A 517 -30.12 -3.01 7.90
N ILE A 518 -30.12 -3.34 9.19
CA ILE A 518 -31.08 -4.30 9.73
C ILE A 518 -32.51 -3.76 9.73
N VAL A 519 -32.73 -2.46 9.93
CA VAL A 519 -34.07 -1.87 9.81
C VAL A 519 -34.61 -1.98 8.38
N VAL A 520 -33.77 -1.79 7.36
CA VAL A 520 -34.18 -2.01 5.95
C VAL A 520 -34.41 -3.49 5.67
N GLU A 521 -33.59 -4.39 6.23
CA GLU A 521 -33.81 -5.83 6.14
C GLU A 521 -35.17 -6.22 6.75
N ILE A 522 -35.49 -5.74 7.96
CA ILE A 522 -36.78 -5.97 8.63
C ILE A 522 -37.94 -5.43 7.77
N LEU A 523 -37.79 -4.24 7.18
CA LEU A 523 -38.80 -3.65 6.32
C LEU A 523 -39.08 -4.50 5.07
N ILE A 524 -38.04 -5.08 4.45
CA ILE A 524 -38.17 -5.93 3.26
C ILE A 524 -38.72 -7.30 3.65
N GLU A 525 -38.16 -7.97 4.66
CA GLU A 525 -38.56 -9.32 5.08
C GLU A 525 -39.97 -9.35 5.68
N ASN A 526 -40.38 -8.28 6.36
CA ASN A 526 -41.67 -8.18 7.04
C ASN A 526 -42.56 -7.11 6.40
N PHE A 527 -42.37 -6.81 5.11
CA PHE A 527 -43.10 -5.78 4.36
C PHE A 527 -44.60 -5.82 4.64
N THR A 528 -45.21 -7.00 4.54
CA THR A 528 -46.65 -7.18 4.76
C THR A 528 -47.03 -6.92 6.23
N LYS A 529 -46.24 -7.40 7.20
CA LYS A 529 -46.53 -7.22 8.64
C LYS A 529 -46.30 -5.79 9.12
N VAL A 530 -45.30 -5.10 8.59
CA VAL A 530 -44.90 -3.75 9.04
C VAL A 530 -45.76 -2.67 8.38
N LEU A 531 -46.19 -2.83 7.13
CA LEU A 531 -46.94 -1.79 6.41
C LEU A 531 -48.45 -2.04 6.38
N PHE A 532 -48.93 -3.26 6.61
CA PHE A 532 -50.37 -3.56 6.72
C PHE A 532 -50.78 -3.82 8.19
N TRP A 533 -51.61 -2.93 8.73
CA TRP A 533 -52.03 -2.89 10.13
C TRP A 533 -52.75 -4.16 10.63
N PHE A 534 -53.38 -4.92 9.73
CA PHE A 534 -54.26 -6.04 10.08
C PHE A 534 -53.53 -7.24 10.71
N TRP A 535 -52.24 -7.45 10.39
CA TRP A 535 -51.47 -8.60 10.87
C TRP A 535 -50.91 -8.41 12.29
N VAL A 536 -50.54 -7.18 12.68
CA VAL A 536 -49.98 -6.90 14.02
C VAL A 536 -51.05 -7.00 15.10
N CYS A 537 -52.30 -6.60 14.82
CA CYS A 537 -53.39 -6.74 15.80
C CYS A 537 -53.86 -8.19 16.01
N SER A 538 -53.67 -9.08 15.02
CA SER A 538 -54.08 -10.49 15.09
C SER A 538 -53.14 -11.34 15.96
N GLU A 539 -51.81 -11.15 15.85
CA GLU A 539 -50.82 -11.89 16.65
C GLU A 539 -50.58 -11.29 18.06
N PHE A 540 -50.86 -10.00 18.30
CA PHE A 540 -50.39 -9.28 19.50
C PHE A 540 -51.47 -8.55 20.35
N GLY A 541 -52.77 -8.73 20.08
CA GLY A 541 -53.84 -8.37 21.02
C GLY A 541 -53.97 -6.89 21.43
N CYS A 542 -53.73 -5.93 20.51
CA CYS A 542 -53.92 -4.50 20.80
C CYS A 542 -55.39 -4.05 20.58
N THR A 543 -55.98 -3.43 21.60
CA THR A 543 -57.39 -2.98 21.64
C THR A 543 -57.72 -1.88 20.63
N ILE A 544 -58.85 -2.06 19.94
CA ILE A 544 -59.36 -1.24 18.83
C ILE A 544 -59.96 0.09 19.32
N SER A 545 -59.64 1.21 18.64
CA SER A 545 -60.41 2.46 18.70
C SER A 545 -61.54 2.45 17.66
N PRO A 546 -62.77 2.94 17.95
CA PRO A 546 -63.98 2.66 17.16
C PRO A 546 -64.08 3.39 15.80
N ILE A 547 -63.05 4.14 15.38
CA ILE A 547 -63.15 5.05 14.22
C ILE A 547 -62.74 4.35 12.89
N LEU A 548 -62.22 3.12 12.93
CA LEU A 548 -61.67 2.45 11.75
C LEU A 548 -62.39 1.15 11.33
N SER A 549 -63.64 0.93 11.73
CA SER A 549 -64.44 -0.20 11.25
C SER A 549 -64.94 -0.03 9.80
N THR A 550 -64.70 1.13 9.18
CA THR A 550 -65.34 1.52 7.91
C THR A 550 -64.43 1.45 6.68
N PHE A 551 -63.16 1.03 6.81
CA PHE A 551 -62.18 1.11 5.72
C PHE A 551 -61.73 -0.21 5.09
N ILE A 552 -62.21 -1.37 5.57
CA ILE A 552 -61.78 -2.69 5.08
C ILE A 552 -62.96 -3.36 4.40
N SER A 553 -63.10 -3.12 3.09
CA SER A 553 -64.07 -3.85 2.26
C SER A 553 -63.51 -4.22 0.88
N TYR A 554 -62.19 -4.33 0.72
CA TYR A 554 -61.60 -4.61 -0.59
C TYR A 554 -60.57 -5.75 -0.53
N PHE A 555 -61.06 -6.90 -1.00
CA PHE A 555 -60.34 -8.08 -1.49
C PHE A 555 -59.76 -9.04 -0.44
N ASN A 556 -60.51 -10.12 -0.18
CA ASN A 556 -60.00 -11.49 -0.03
C ASN A 556 -61.17 -12.44 -0.34
N ASP A 557 -61.27 -12.86 -1.59
CA ASP A 557 -62.22 -13.89 -2.04
C ASP A 557 -61.48 -15.23 -2.14
N ALA A 558 -62.18 -16.34 -1.92
CA ALA A 558 -61.59 -17.68 -2.00
C ALA A 558 -62.54 -18.68 -2.67
N LYS A 559 -62.00 -19.79 -3.16
CA LYS A 559 -62.77 -20.86 -3.81
C LYS A 559 -62.53 -22.21 -3.13
N ALA A 560 -63.60 -22.96 -2.89
CA ALA A 560 -63.52 -24.32 -2.36
C ALA A 560 -62.86 -25.28 -3.37
N MET A 561 -61.79 -25.95 -2.93
CA MET A 561 -61.12 -27.03 -3.65
C MET A 561 -61.74 -28.39 -3.36
N TYR A 562 -62.44 -28.54 -2.24
CA TYR A 562 -63.16 -29.75 -1.82
C TYR A 562 -64.51 -29.38 -1.18
N SER A 563 -65.46 -30.31 -1.15
CA SER A 563 -66.74 -30.11 -0.44
C SER A 563 -66.61 -30.38 1.05
N CYS A 564 -67.40 -29.68 1.88
CA CYS A 564 -67.44 -29.83 3.34
C CYS A 564 -68.90 -29.86 3.82
N GLU A 565 -69.23 -30.76 4.74
CA GLU A 565 -70.47 -30.72 5.53
C GLU A 565 -70.12 -30.30 6.96
N ALA A 566 -70.76 -29.24 7.44
CA ALA A 566 -70.55 -28.69 8.78
C ALA A 566 -70.98 -29.68 9.86
N GLU A 567 -70.12 -29.91 10.84
CA GLU A 567 -70.42 -30.75 12.02
C GLU A 567 -71.00 -29.91 13.17
N HIS A 568 -70.68 -28.60 13.19
CA HIS A 568 -71.16 -27.66 14.20
C HIS A 568 -71.88 -26.45 13.61
N SER A 569 -72.76 -25.82 14.41
CA SER A 569 -73.65 -24.74 13.97
C SER A 569 -72.96 -23.45 13.51
N HIS A 570 -71.66 -23.30 13.78
CA HIS A 570 -70.84 -22.15 13.43
C HIS A 570 -69.90 -22.42 12.24
N GLU A 571 -69.92 -23.65 11.70
CA GLU A 571 -69.22 -24.04 10.47
C GLU A 571 -70.16 -23.94 9.25
N LEU A 572 -69.59 -23.78 8.06
CA LEU A 572 -70.36 -23.72 6.81
C LEU A 572 -70.25 -25.03 6.03
N SER A 573 -71.40 -25.58 5.61
CA SER A 573 -71.44 -26.62 4.58
C SER A 573 -71.39 -26.00 3.20
N PHE A 574 -70.55 -26.51 2.31
CA PHE A 574 -70.39 -26.01 0.95
C PHE A 574 -69.91 -27.09 -0.03
N PRO A 575 -70.33 -27.03 -1.31
CA PRO A 575 -69.84 -27.94 -2.34
C PRO A 575 -68.46 -27.51 -2.89
N GLN A 576 -67.76 -28.45 -3.53
CA GLN A 576 -66.51 -28.15 -4.24
C GLN A 576 -66.78 -27.10 -5.34
N GLY A 577 -65.94 -26.05 -5.38
CA GLY A 577 -66.05 -24.94 -6.31
C GLY A 577 -66.85 -23.74 -5.80
N ALA A 578 -67.42 -23.79 -4.59
CA ALA A 578 -68.06 -22.67 -3.91
C ALA A 578 -67.15 -21.43 -3.81
N LEU A 579 -67.72 -20.23 -3.96
CA LEU A 579 -67.01 -18.95 -3.88
C LEU A 579 -67.34 -18.21 -2.59
N PHE A 580 -66.29 -17.82 -1.87
CA PHE A 580 -66.36 -17.16 -0.58
C PHE A 580 -65.94 -15.71 -0.69
N SER A 581 -66.63 -14.85 0.06
CA SER A 581 -66.32 -13.42 0.19
C SER A 581 -66.06 -13.06 1.64
N ASN A 582 -65.33 -11.97 1.87
CA ASN A 582 -64.90 -11.53 3.21
C ASN A 582 -64.16 -12.65 3.96
N VAL A 583 -63.16 -13.26 3.32
CA VAL A 583 -62.40 -14.37 3.92
C VAL A 583 -61.25 -13.83 4.78
N TYR A 584 -61.21 -14.24 6.04
CA TYR A 584 -60.14 -13.87 6.98
C TYR A 584 -59.78 -15.04 7.91
N PRO A 585 -58.56 -15.05 8.47
CA PRO A 585 -58.15 -16.08 9.43
C PRO A 585 -59.07 -16.13 10.65
N SER A 586 -59.47 -17.32 11.07
CA SER A 586 -60.19 -17.53 12.33
C SER A 586 -59.24 -17.49 13.53
N VAL A 587 -59.80 -17.33 14.72
CA VAL A 587 -59.07 -17.51 16.00
C VAL A 587 -58.69 -18.99 16.20
N GLU A 588 -59.42 -19.91 15.57
CA GLU A 588 -59.10 -21.35 15.60
C GLU A 588 -58.09 -21.70 14.50
N PRO A 589 -56.89 -22.22 14.86
CA PRO A 589 -55.85 -22.54 13.90
C PRO A 589 -56.31 -23.60 12.88
N GLY A 590 -56.06 -23.33 11.59
CA GLY A 590 -56.48 -24.21 10.49
C GLY A 590 -57.90 -23.96 9.96
N TRP A 591 -58.59 -22.96 10.50
CA TRP A 591 -59.92 -22.53 10.05
C TRP A 591 -59.90 -21.05 9.60
N LEU A 592 -60.71 -20.74 8.59
CA LEU A 592 -60.96 -19.40 8.09
C LEU A 592 -62.42 -19.02 8.38
N GLN A 593 -62.68 -17.75 8.65
CA GLN A 593 -64.04 -17.22 8.68
C GLN A 593 -64.36 -16.60 7.32
N ALA A 594 -65.49 -17.00 6.75
CA ALA A 594 -65.87 -16.61 5.41
C ALA A 594 -67.39 -16.45 5.30
N THR A 595 -67.85 -15.68 4.32
CA THR A 595 -69.27 -15.56 3.99
C THR A 595 -69.57 -16.36 2.71
N TYR A 596 -70.48 -17.33 2.82
CA TYR A 596 -71.02 -18.13 1.72
C TYR A 596 -72.56 -18.04 1.71
N GLU A 597 -73.15 -17.69 0.56
CA GLU A 597 -74.61 -17.55 0.39
C GLU A 597 -75.29 -16.70 1.49
N GLY A 598 -74.61 -15.64 1.95
CA GLY A 598 -75.12 -14.71 2.95
C GLY A 598 -75.00 -15.18 4.41
N ARG A 599 -74.45 -16.37 4.67
CA ARG A 599 -74.10 -16.84 6.02
C ARG A 599 -72.60 -16.77 6.25
N THR A 600 -72.22 -16.30 7.44
CA THR A 600 -70.81 -16.24 7.86
C THR A 600 -70.55 -17.32 8.88
N GLY A 601 -69.51 -18.11 8.66
CA GLY A 601 -69.11 -19.20 9.54
C GLY A 601 -67.72 -19.70 9.18
N LEU A 602 -67.27 -20.76 9.86
CA LEU A 602 -65.93 -21.31 9.70
C LEU A 602 -65.85 -22.29 8.53
N ILE A 603 -64.74 -22.23 7.80
CA ILE A 603 -64.38 -23.15 6.72
C ILE A 603 -62.93 -23.63 6.93
N PRO A 604 -62.58 -24.89 6.61
CA PRO A 604 -61.21 -25.36 6.77
C PRO A 604 -60.26 -24.65 5.79
N GLU A 605 -59.14 -24.14 6.29
CA GLU A 605 -58.16 -23.38 5.49
C GLU A 605 -57.57 -24.23 4.36
N ASN A 606 -57.31 -25.50 4.63
CA ASN A 606 -56.76 -26.45 3.67
C ASN A 606 -57.75 -26.90 2.59
N TYR A 607 -59.03 -26.51 2.68
CA TYR A 607 -60.07 -26.90 1.73
C TYR A 607 -60.32 -25.84 0.66
N VAL A 608 -59.66 -24.69 0.74
CA VAL A 608 -59.90 -23.55 -0.14
C VAL A 608 -58.62 -22.99 -0.73
N VAL A 609 -58.74 -22.30 -1.86
CA VAL A 609 -57.67 -21.53 -2.48
C VAL A 609 -58.10 -20.07 -2.63
N PHE A 610 -57.25 -19.14 -2.21
CA PHE A 610 -57.51 -17.70 -2.38
C PHE A 610 -57.48 -17.31 -3.86
N LEU A 611 -58.34 -16.38 -4.26
CA LEU A 611 -58.51 -15.91 -5.64
C LEU A 611 -57.80 -14.60 -5.93
#